data_AF-A0A810E314-F1
#
_entry.id   AF-A0A810E314-F1
#
_cell.length_a   1.000
_cell.length_b   1.000
_cell.length_c   1.000
_cell.angle_alpha   90.00
_cell.angle_beta   90.00
_cell.angle_gamma   90.00
#
_symmetry.space_group_name_H-M   'P 1'
#
loop_
_entity.id
_entity.type
_entity.pdbx_description
1 polymer ?
#
loop_
_entity_poly.entity_id
_entity_poly.type
_entity_poly.pdbx_seq_one_letter_code
_entity_poly.pdbx_strand_id
1 'polypeptide(L)'
;MGFRKPISTLGGLNFWENINQNKHFIMQKHKTGFWPYKYRILMRENRMEIANSNDLVEINYDWDYLLDNAVPQLDQKIDWLNSSTVQDIVLKVISSRKSKEEK
;
A
#
# COMPACT_ATOMS: atom_id res chain seq x y z
N MET A 1 -9.83 -8.40 -17.72
CA MET A 1 -9.21 -9.18 -16.61
C MET A 1 -10.10 -10.37 -16.29
N GLY A 2 -9.61 -11.60 -16.43
CA GLY A 2 -10.41 -12.80 -16.15
C GLY A 2 -10.68 -12.94 -14.65
N PHE A 3 -11.95 -13.09 -14.29
CA PHE A 3 -12.41 -13.34 -12.92
C PHE A 3 -11.70 -14.59 -12.37
N ARG A 4 -10.69 -14.39 -11.50
CA ARG A 4 -10.03 -15.51 -10.82
C ARG A 4 -11.03 -16.06 -9.82
N LYS A 5 -11.38 -17.35 -9.93
CA LYS A 5 -12.30 -18.00 -9.00
C LYS A 5 -11.81 -17.73 -7.56
N PRO A 6 -12.71 -17.34 -6.63
CA PRO A 6 -12.33 -17.22 -5.23
C PRO A 6 -11.73 -18.55 -4.79
N ILE A 7 -10.55 -18.50 -4.19
CA ILE A 7 -9.80 -19.68 -3.76
C ILE A 7 -10.73 -20.45 -2.80
N SER A 8 -11.24 -21.60 -3.24
CA SER A 8 -12.27 -22.32 -2.50
C SER A 8 -11.71 -22.80 -1.17
N THR A 9 -12.35 -22.31 -0.13
CA THR A 9 -12.09 -22.48 1.30
C THR A 9 -12.39 -23.91 1.81
N LEU A 10 -11.97 -24.95 1.09
CA LEU A 10 -12.09 -26.33 1.58
C LEU A 10 -10.79 -27.15 1.42
N GLY A 11 -10.05 -27.00 0.32
CA GLY A 11 -8.75 -27.68 0.15
C GLY A 11 -7.55 -26.89 0.68
N GLY A 12 -7.64 -25.55 0.69
CA GLY A 12 -6.53 -24.66 1.07
C GLY A 12 -6.58 -24.12 2.51
N LEU A 13 -7.67 -24.32 3.24
CA LEU A 13 -7.83 -23.74 4.60
C LEU A 13 -7.01 -24.47 5.66
N ASN A 14 -6.72 -25.76 5.48
CA ASN A 14 -5.95 -26.55 6.45
C ASN A 14 -4.44 -26.27 6.41
N PHE A 15 -3.96 -25.63 5.35
CA PHE A 15 -2.53 -25.36 5.15
C PHE A 15 -2.14 -23.95 5.62
N TRP A 16 -3.09 -23.01 5.61
CA TRP A 16 -2.82 -21.62 5.94
C TRP A 16 -3.39 -21.26 7.31
N GLU A 17 -2.51 -20.89 8.23
CA GLU A 17 -2.85 -20.41 9.57
C GLU A 17 -2.97 -18.88 9.55
N ASN A 18 -4.07 -18.34 10.07
CA ASN A 18 -4.24 -16.90 10.23
C ASN A 18 -3.31 -16.43 11.36
N ILE A 19 -2.44 -15.47 11.07
CA ILE A 19 -1.51 -14.88 12.05
C ILE A 19 -1.89 -13.45 12.44
N ASN A 20 -2.55 -12.72 11.54
CA ASN A 20 -3.06 -11.39 11.84
C ASN A 20 -4.34 -11.13 11.02
N GLN A 21 -5.20 -10.25 11.51
CA GLN A 21 -6.42 -9.85 10.81
C GLN A 21 -6.89 -8.48 11.27
N ASN A 22 -7.47 -7.74 10.36
CA ASN A 22 -8.19 -6.50 10.65
C ASN A 22 -9.53 -6.47 9.88
N LYS A 23 -10.15 -5.29 9.82
CA LYS A 23 -11.44 -5.09 9.11
C LYS A 23 -11.35 -5.35 7.60
N HIS A 24 -10.19 -5.14 6.99
CA HIS A 24 -10.00 -5.13 5.53
C HIS A 24 -9.10 -6.28 5.04
N PHE A 25 -8.21 -6.81 5.88
CA PHE A 25 -7.15 -7.72 5.51
C PHE A 25 -7.03 -8.90 6.47
N ILE A 26 -6.53 -10.02 5.95
CA ILE A 26 -6.16 -11.22 6.71
C ILE A 26 -4.74 -11.61 6.30
N MET A 27 -3.83 -11.69 7.26
CA MET A 27 -2.50 -12.23 7.06
C MET A 27 -2.47 -13.71 7.45
N GLN A 28 -1.91 -14.53 6.58
CA GLN A 28 -1.81 -15.97 6.77
C GLN A 28 -0.38 -16.46 6.55
N LYS A 29 0.02 -17.49 7.28
CA LYS A 29 1.26 -18.25 7.05
C LYS A 29 0.94 -19.69 6.67
N HIS A 30 1.81 -20.31 5.89
CA HIS A 30 1.77 -21.74 5.58
C HIS A 30 3.18 -22.30 5.60
N LYS A 31 3.34 -23.50 6.17
CA LYS A 31 4.61 -24.21 6.15
C LYS A 31 4.71 -25.10 4.91
N THR A 32 5.54 -24.69 3.95
CA THR A 32 5.80 -25.45 2.72
C THR A 32 6.83 -26.56 2.94
N GLY A 33 6.42 -27.68 3.58
CA GLY A 33 7.29 -28.84 3.74
C GLY A 33 8.59 -28.53 4.50
N PHE A 34 9.75 -28.82 3.90
CA PHE A 34 11.09 -28.51 4.44
C PHE A 34 11.54 -27.06 4.18
N TRP A 35 10.84 -26.34 3.31
CA TRP A 35 11.17 -24.95 2.97
C TRP A 35 10.64 -23.97 4.03
N PRO A 36 11.23 -22.75 4.12
CA PRO A 36 10.76 -21.69 5.00
C PRO A 36 9.27 -21.40 4.82
N TYR A 37 8.68 -20.82 5.87
CA TYR A 37 7.28 -20.41 5.87
C TYR A 37 6.99 -19.48 4.70
N LYS A 38 5.83 -19.67 4.09
CA LYS A 38 5.26 -18.75 3.12
C LYS A 38 4.19 -17.92 3.81
N TYR A 39 4.19 -16.62 3.57
CA TYR A 39 3.26 -15.65 4.11
C TYR A 39 2.45 -15.02 2.98
N ARG A 40 1.21 -14.60 3.29
CA ARG A 40 0.36 -13.85 2.37
C ARG A 40 -0.59 -12.92 3.10
N ILE A 41 -0.98 -11.83 2.45
CA ILE A 41 -2.03 -10.93 2.89
C ILE A 41 -3.17 -11.01 1.88
N LEU A 42 -4.38 -11.24 2.39
CA LEU A 42 -5.61 -11.34 1.62
C LEU A 42 -6.55 -10.19 1.94
N MET A 43 -7.26 -9.68 0.95
CA MET A 43 -8.44 -8.83 1.17
C MET A 43 -9.58 -9.64 1.79
N ARG A 44 -10.22 -9.08 2.80
CA ARG A 44 -11.26 -9.76 3.56
C ARG A 44 -12.56 -9.90 2.77
N GLU A 45 -12.87 -8.93 1.92
CA GLU A 45 -14.11 -8.89 1.13
C GLU A 45 -14.19 -9.99 0.08
N ASN A 46 -13.12 -10.18 -0.68
CA ASN A 46 -13.11 -11.06 -1.85
C ASN A 46 -12.04 -12.17 -1.80
N ARG A 47 -11.30 -12.27 -0.69
CA ARG A 47 -10.21 -13.24 -0.49
C ARG A 47 -9.11 -13.15 -1.55
N MET A 48 -8.97 -12.00 -2.21
CA MET A 48 -7.88 -11.79 -3.17
C MET A 48 -6.56 -11.60 -2.44
N GLU A 49 -5.53 -12.31 -2.91
CA GLU A 49 -4.15 -12.10 -2.45
C GLU A 49 -3.61 -10.79 -3.01
N ILE A 50 -3.06 -9.96 -2.13
CA ILE A 50 -2.51 -8.64 -2.46
C ILE A 50 -1.01 -8.53 -2.18
N ALA A 51 -0.50 -9.36 -1.26
CA ALA A 51 0.92 -9.47 -0.97
C ALA A 51 1.27 -10.91 -0.61
N ASN A 52 2.49 -11.34 -0.92
CA ASN A 52 3.06 -12.61 -0.50
C ASN A 52 4.57 -12.47 -0.31
N SER A 53 5.14 -13.23 0.62
CA SER A 53 6.58 -13.31 0.82
C SER A 53 6.95 -14.63 1.51
N ASN A 54 8.21 -15.04 1.41
CA ASN A 54 8.78 -16.12 2.22
C ASN A 54 9.56 -15.58 3.44
N ASP A 55 9.69 -14.26 3.56
CA ASP A 55 10.31 -13.57 4.68
C ASP A 55 9.24 -12.93 5.57
N LEU A 56 9.39 -13.14 6.88
CA LEU A 56 8.52 -12.53 7.89
C LEU A 56 8.71 -11.01 7.96
N VAL A 57 9.93 -10.52 7.76
CA VAL A 57 10.22 -9.08 7.86
C VAL A 57 9.53 -8.33 6.72
N GLU A 58 9.65 -8.84 5.50
CA GLU A 58 9.02 -8.26 4.32
C GLU A 58 7.50 -8.25 4.41
N ILE A 59 6.86 -9.37 4.81
CA ILE A 59 5.39 -9.40 4.91
C ILE A 59 4.85 -8.50 6.04
N ASN A 60 5.63 -8.29 7.11
CA ASN A 60 5.25 -7.35 8.16
C ASN A 60 5.36 -5.91 7.67
N TYR A 61 6.40 -5.58 6.90
CA TYR A 61 6.51 -4.27 6.27
C TYR A 61 5.32 -4.00 5.32
N ASP A 62 4.94 -4.98 4.50
CA ASP A 62 3.76 -4.87 3.63
C ASP A 62 2.47 -4.67 4.43
N TRP A 63 2.34 -5.35 5.57
CA TRP A 63 1.19 -5.20 6.45
C TRP A 63 1.09 -3.79 7.04
N ASP A 64 2.19 -3.28 7.57
CA ASP A 64 2.26 -1.94 8.14
C ASP A 64 1.99 -0.88 7.06
N TYR A 65 2.56 -1.05 5.87
CA TYR A 65 2.29 -0.19 4.72
C TYR A 65 0.81 -0.18 4.36
N LEU A 66 0.15 -1.35 4.35
CA LEU A 66 -1.28 -1.45 4.04
C LEU A 66 -2.16 -0.86 5.14
N LEU A 67 -1.76 -0.89 6.41
CA LEU A 67 -2.51 -0.21 7.47
C LEU A 67 -2.58 1.31 7.22
N ASP A 68 -1.48 1.89 6.76
CA ASP A 68 -1.37 3.34 6.58
C ASP A 68 -1.84 3.81 5.19
N ASN A 69 -1.72 2.98 4.14
CA ASN A 69 -1.88 3.40 2.75
C ASN A 69 -2.99 2.68 1.97
N ALA A 70 -3.68 1.69 2.56
CA ALA A 70 -4.72 0.94 1.83
C ALA A 70 -5.99 1.75 1.53
N VAL A 71 -6.26 2.81 2.30
CA VAL A 71 -7.33 3.76 1.99
C VAL A 71 -6.67 4.95 1.29
N PRO A 72 -7.16 5.38 0.11
CA PRO A 72 -6.73 6.64 -0.48
C PRO A 72 -6.91 7.74 0.57
N GLN A 73 -5.81 8.29 1.06
CA GLN A 73 -5.85 9.41 1.98
C GLN A 73 -6.29 10.63 1.16
N LEU A 74 -7.61 10.83 1.00
CA LEU A 74 -8.19 11.97 0.29
C LEU A 74 -7.67 13.30 0.86
N ASP A 75 -7.29 13.28 2.14
CA ASP A 75 -6.72 14.41 2.87
C ASP A 75 -5.20 14.58 2.68
N GLN A 76 -4.48 13.55 2.22
CA GLN A 76 -3.12 13.74 1.69
C GLN A 76 -3.22 14.28 0.27
N LYS A 77 -3.62 15.54 0.16
CA LYS A 77 -3.37 16.29 -1.06
C LYS A 77 -1.86 16.38 -1.23
N ILE A 78 -1.37 15.97 -2.40
CA ILE A 78 -0.03 16.30 -2.86
C ILE A 78 0.03 17.82 -2.95
N ASP A 79 0.44 18.48 -1.88
CA ASP A 79 0.42 19.92 -1.73
C ASP A 79 1.68 20.52 -2.35
N TRP A 80 1.84 20.32 -3.66
CA TRP A 80 2.98 20.85 -4.42
C TRP A 80 3.03 22.38 -4.40
N LEU A 81 1.92 23.04 -4.05
CA LEU A 81 1.81 24.49 -3.88
C LEU A 81 2.34 24.98 -2.51
N ASN A 82 2.35 24.14 -1.48
CA ASN A 82 2.90 24.46 -0.16
C ASN A 82 4.37 24.07 0.02
N SER A 83 5.02 23.55 -1.03
CA SER A 83 6.47 23.43 -1.07
C SER A 83 7.10 24.82 -1.12
N SER A 84 7.89 25.17 -0.10
CA SER A 84 8.62 26.45 0.00
C SER A 84 9.40 26.76 -1.27
N THR A 85 9.94 25.73 -1.93
CA THR A 85 10.68 25.83 -3.18
C THR A 85 9.82 26.36 -4.34
N VAL A 86 8.54 26.00 -4.40
CA VAL A 86 7.61 26.44 -5.45
C VAL A 86 7.17 27.89 -5.19
N GLN A 87 6.95 28.25 -3.92
CA GLN A 87 6.63 29.62 -3.54
C GLN A 87 7.77 30.59 -3.90
N ASP A 88 9.03 30.20 -3.64
CA ASP A 88 10.20 31.01 -3.98
C ASP A 88 10.34 31.22 -5.49
N ILE A 89 10.08 30.18 -6.29
CA ILE A 89 10.11 30.29 -7.76
C ILE A 89 9.01 31.24 -8.25
N VAL A 90 7.78 31.09 -7.75
CA VAL A 90 6.65 31.94 -8.15
C VAL A 90 6.90 33.41 -7.75
N LEU A 91 7.38 33.67 -6.53
CA LEU A 91 7.70 35.02 -6.07
C LEU A 91 8.83 35.67 -6.89
N LYS A 92 9.83 34.88 -7.31
CA LYS A 92 10.93 35.34 -8.17
C LYS A 92 10.45 35.66 -9.59
N VAL A 93 9.50 34.90 -10.12
CA VAL A 93 8.89 35.17 -11.45
C VAL A 93 8.00 36.41 -11.41
N ILE A 94 7.24 36.62 -10.33
CA ILE A 94 6.37 37.80 -10.18
C ILE A 94 7.21 39.08 -10.00
N SER A 95 8.24 39.04 -9.15
CA SER A 95 9.11 40.21 -8.91
C SER A 95 9.92 40.61 -10.14
N SER A 96 10.36 39.65 -10.96
CA SER A 96 11.06 39.92 -12.22
C SER A 96 10.17 40.46 -13.34
N ARG A 97 8.84 40.28 -13.26
CA ARG A 97 7.89 40.91 -14.19
C ARG A 97 7.58 42.36 -13.81
N LYS A 98 7.39 42.66 -12.52
CA LYS A 98 7.15 44.05 -12.06
C LYS A 98 8.30 45.00 -12.41
N SER A 99 9.55 44.55 -12.32
CA SER A 99 10.72 45.38 -12.67
C SER A 99 10.87 45.67 -14.17
N LYS A 100 10.10 44.99 -15.03
CA LYS A 100 10.05 45.24 -16.49
C LYS A 100 8.93 46.20 -16.90
N GLU A 101 7.91 46.39 -16.09
CA GLU A 101 6.79 47.32 -16.37
C GLU A 101 7.07 48.75 -15.87
N GLU A 102 8.03 48.93 -14.96
CA GLU A 102 8.44 50.25 -14.43
C GLU A 102 9.61 50.91 -15.19
N LYS A 103 9.95 50.42 -16.39
CA LYS A 103 10.93 51.02 -17.32
C LYS A 103 10.29 51.34 -18.66
#